data_AF-A0A328DPZ2-F1
#
_entry.id   AF-A0A328DPZ2-F1
#
_cell.length_a   1.000
_cell.length_b   1.000
_cell.length_c   1.000
_cell.angle_alpha   90.00
_cell.angle_beta   90.00
_cell.angle_gamma   90.00
#
_symmetry.space_group_name_H-M   'P 1'
#
loop_
_entity.id
_entity.type
_entity.pdbx_description
1 polymer ?
#
loop_
_entity_poly.entity_id
_entity_poly.type
_entity_poly.pdbx_seq_one_letter_code
_entity_poly.pdbx_strand_id
1 'polypeptide(L)'
;MKTLYTHLPTSYVPLNVAKKMIRALGVLQTLDTLLESAVKTSEDGLRDCFNGNDITSSRWRKQFEVLQTTKSECVSFLKLLQGSIALPNFFEDNQIRSFCLKNAVLIFSTVSSSSELHTEGSVPIELLVIDEAAQLKECESTIPLQLLGIRHAMLVGDEKQLPAMVQSKICDKAEFGRSLFERLVKLGHKKHLLNVQYRMHPSISLFPNKQFYEKRVKDGPNVTKDGYERRFLKGEMFGPFSFIDISGGREEQDAKHSSKNMTEVAAVAEIVAMLHKEFQATKQKVHIGCISPYKAQVYAIQEKLGNKYSTDVGSDFCVNVRSVDGFQGGEEDVIIISTVRSNGKGAVGFLSNFQRTNVVLTRARYCLWVLGNSSTLINSGSVWRDLVVDSKARGCYYDACSDSNLEKAIADASDDLATKFSSMRLSDNRLGSSSSNTYRNRNFFRRT
;
A
#
# COMPACT_ATOMS: atom_id res chain seq x y z
N MET A 1 -25.52 5.78 24.36
CA MET A 1 -26.32 4.71 23.71
C MET A 1 -25.74 4.25 22.38
N LYS A 2 -25.39 5.14 21.44
CA LYS A 2 -24.85 4.75 20.13
C LYS A 2 -23.68 3.76 20.20
N THR A 3 -22.65 4.12 20.97
CA THR A 3 -21.47 3.26 21.23
C THR A 3 -21.83 1.88 21.77
N LEU A 4 -22.87 1.78 22.61
CA LEU A 4 -23.24 0.52 23.25
C LEU A 4 -23.83 -0.46 22.23
N TYR A 5 -24.80 -0.04 21.42
CA TYR A 5 -25.40 -0.95 20.43
C TYR A 5 -24.53 -1.16 19.18
N THR A 6 -23.51 -0.32 18.95
CA THR A 6 -22.56 -0.52 17.84
C THR A 6 -21.41 -1.45 18.21
N HIS A 7 -21.01 -1.50 19.47
CA HIS A 7 -19.78 -2.21 19.89
C HIS A 7 -19.99 -3.33 20.90
N LEU A 8 -21.16 -3.43 21.56
CA LEU A 8 -21.43 -4.56 22.43
C LEU A 8 -21.92 -5.78 21.63
N PRO A 9 -21.57 -6.99 22.09
CA PRO A 9 -22.06 -8.22 21.49
C PRO A 9 -23.59 -8.30 21.49
N THR A 10 -24.16 -8.99 20.50
CA THR A 10 -25.61 -9.21 20.40
C THR A 10 -26.18 -10.04 21.56
N SER A 11 -25.33 -10.78 22.29
CA SER A 11 -25.69 -11.44 23.55
C SER A 11 -25.99 -10.45 24.68
N TYR A 12 -25.37 -9.27 24.67
CA TYR A 12 -25.56 -8.20 25.66
C TYR A 12 -26.56 -7.13 25.22
N VAL A 13 -26.58 -6.83 23.91
CA VAL A 13 -27.54 -5.90 23.32
C VAL A 13 -28.23 -6.60 22.14
N PRO A 14 -29.29 -7.39 22.40
CA PRO A 14 -30.04 -8.03 21.34
C PRO A 14 -30.71 -6.99 20.44
N LEU A 15 -31.02 -7.38 19.19
CA LEU A 15 -31.53 -6.46 18.16
C LEU A 15 -32.80 -5.69 18.61
N ASN A 16 -33.69 -6.32 19.38
CA ASN A 16 -34.88 -5.66 19.91
C ASN A 16 -34.53 -4.57 20.94
N VAL A 17 -33.51 -4.79 21.77
CA VAL A 17 -32.98 -3.79 22.72
C VAL A 17 -32.28 -2.68 21.96
N ALA A 18 -31.43 -3.00 20.97
CA ALA A 18 -30.80 -1.99 20.10
C ALA A 18 -31.84 -1.08 19.42
N LYS A 19 -32.93 -1.64 18.88
CA LYS A 19 -34.04 -0.87 18.31
C LYS A 19 -34.70 0.07 19.33
N LYS A 20 -34.90 -0.40 20.58
CA LYS A 20 -35.41 0.45 21.67
C LYS A 20 -34.42 1.56 22.02
N MET A 21 -33.11 1.30 22.01
CA MET A 21 -32.07 2.32 22.23
C MET A 21 -32.06 3.40 21.14
N ILE A 22 -32.25 3.01 19.88
CA ILE A 22 -32.36 3.96 18.76
C ILE A 22 -33.60 4.85 18.93
N ARG A 23 -34.75 4.27 19.28
CA ARG A 23 -35.97 5.04 19.57
C ARG A 23 -35.79 5.99 20.74
N ALA A 24 -35.22 5.52 21.85
CA ALA A 24 -34.94 6.34 23.03
C ALA A 24 -34.01 7.53 22.68
N LEU A 25 -32.99 7.31 21.85
CA LEU A 25 -32.10 8.37 21.37
C LEU A 25 -32.87 9.40 20.53
N GLY A 26 -33.77 8.97 19.67
CA GLY A 26 -34.64 9.86 18.89
C GLY A 26 -35.54 10.72 19.79
N VAL A 27 -36.21 10.11 20.77
CA VAL A 27 -37.06 10.83 21.73
C VAL A 27 -36.24 11.83 22.56
N LEU A 28 -35.02 11.47 22.98
CA LEU A 28 -34.11 12.38 23.68
C LEU A 28 -33.72 13.59 22.81
N GLN A 29 -33.42 13.37 21.53
CA GLN A 29 -33.14 14.46 20.59
C GLN A 29 -34.35 15.38 20.39
N THR A 30 -35.55 14.80 20.26
CA THR A 30 -36.79 15.60 20.18
C THR A 30 -37.00 16.41 21.45
N LEU A 31 -36.80 15.80 22.64
CA LEU A 31 -36.92 16.49 23.91
C LEU A 31 -35.92 17.66 24.03
N ASP A 32 -34.68 17.46 23.59
CA ASP A 32 -33.63 18.49 23.57
C ASP A 32 -34.04 19.69 22.69
N THR A 33 -34.49 19.43 21.45
CA THR A 33 -34.97 20.50 20.56
C THR A 33 -36.18 21.26 21.13
N LEU A 34 -37.08 20.56 21.82
CA LEU A 34 -38.24 21.19 22.47
C LEU A 34 -37.82 22.06 23.65
N LEU A 35 -36.87 21.58 24.46
CA LEU A 35 -36.30 22.35 25.58
C LEU A 35 -35.56 23.60 25.09
N GLU A 36 -34.71 23.48 24.07
CA GLU A 36 -34.05 24.64 23.47
C GLU A 36 -35.05 25.67 22.93
N SER A 37 -36.14 25.19 22.30
CA SER A 37 -37.19 26.08 21.80
C SER A 37 -37.93 26.81 22.93
N ALA A 38 -38.13 26.15 24.07
CA ALA A 38 -38.79 26.72 25.24
C ALA A 38 -37.89 27.75 25.96
N VAL A 39 -36.60 27.44 26.14
CA VAL A 39 -35.61 28.34 26.77
C VAL A 39 -35.46 29.64 26.00
N LYS A 40 -35.41 29.59 24.65
CA LYS A 40 -35.26 30.78 23.79
C LYS A 40 -36.43 31.76 23.88
N THR A 41 -37.57 31.32 24.40
CA THR A 41 -38.82 32.11 24.38
C THR A 41 -39.20 32.75 25.73
N SER A 42 -38.66 32.29 26.88
CA SER A 42 -38.49 33.06 28.14
C SER A 42 -37.80 32.22 29.23
N GLU A 43 -36.91 32.82 30.04
CA GLU A 43 -36.24 32.13 31.17
C GLU A 43 -37.21 31.83 32.33
N ASP A 44 -38.18 32.72 32.59
CA ASP A 44 -39.15 32.57 33.68
C ASP A 44 -40.24 31.52 33.38
N GLY A 45 -40.56 31.29 32.11
CA GLY A 45 -41.60 30.35 31.69
C GLY A 45 -41.30 28.90 32.07
N LEU A 46 -40.03 28.47 31.96
CA LEU A 46 -39.63 27.10 32.30
C LEU A 46 -39.79 26.79 33.80
N ARG A 47 -39.47 27.75 34.69
CA ARG A 47 -39.59 27.55 36.15
C ARG A 47 -41.03 27.47 36.62
N ASP A 48 -41.91 28.32 36.11
CA ASP A 48 -43.35 28.25 36.40
C ASP A 48 -44.01 27.01 35.76
N CYS A 49 -43.51 26.56 34.60
CA CYS A 49 -43.95 25.34 33.90
C CYS A 49 -43.63 24.04 34.64
N PHE A 50 -42.49 23.93 35.33
CA PHE A 50 -42.15 22.73 36.11
C PHE A 50 -42.89 22.66 37.45
N ASN A 51 -43.33 23.81 37.97
CA ASN A 51 -44.01 23.94 39.27
C ASN A 51 -45.56 23.88 39.18
N GLY A 52 -46.13 23.77 37.98
CA GLY A 52 -47.56 23.48 37.79
C GLY A 52 -48.51 24.68 37.98
N ASN A 53 -48.03 25.92 37.84
CA ASN A 53 -48.90 27.10 37.86
C ASN A 53 -49.59 27.32 36.51
N ASP A 54 -50.85 27.78 36.55
CA ASP A 54 -51.78 27.82 35.41
C ASP A 54 -51.34 28.84 34.33
N ILE A 55 -50.94 28.33 33.16
CA ILE A 55 -50.44 29.13 32.03
C ILE A 55 -51.62 29.58 31.17
N THR A 56 -51.88 30.88 31.15
CA THR A 56 -53.07 31.53 30.53
C THR A 56 -53.01 31.71 29.01
N SER A 57 -52.01 31.17 28.30
CA SER A 57 -51.89 31.27 26.82
C SER A 57 -52.05 29.92 26.12
N SER A 58 -52.97 29.86 25.14
CA SER A 58 -53.33 28.66 24.37
C SER A 58 -52.18 28.07 23.54
N ARG A 59 -51.19 28.89 23.17
CA ARG A 59 -50.00 28.47 22.40
C ARG A 59 -49.02 27.67 23.27
N TRP A 60 -48.85 28.09 24.52
CA TRP A 60 -47.97 27.43 25.49
C TRP A 60 -48.55 26.09 25.98
N ARG A 61 -49.87 26.01 26.12
CA ARG A 61 -50.56 24.76 26.52
C ARG A 61 -50.22 23.59 25.59
N LYS A 62 -50.26 23.81 24.27
CA LYS A 62 -49.94 22.77 23.27
C LYS A 62 -48.45 22.37 23.28
N GLN A 63 -47.54 23.35 23.35
CA GLN A 63 -46.10 23.04 23.45
C GLN A 63 -45.77 22.28 24.74
N PHE A 64 -46.42 22.65 25.84
CA PHE A 64 -46.25 21.98 27.13
C PHE A 64 -46.81 20.56 27.13
N GLU A 65 -47.99 20.32 26.57
CA GLU A 65 -48.56 18.97 26.40
C GLU A 65 -47.62 18.06 25.59
N VAL A 66 -47.06 18.57 24.48
CA VAL A 66 -46.07 17.84 23.67
C VAL A 66 -44.80 17.56 24.47
N LEU A 67 -44.30 18.53 25.24
CA LEU A 67 -43.10 18.37 26.06
C LEU A 67 -43.29 17.37 27.20
N GLN A 68 -44.43 17.41 27.91
CA GLN A 68 -44.78 16.45 28.97
C GLN A 68 -44.99 15.04 28.40
N THR A 69 -45.63 14.93 27.23
CA THR A 69 -45.84 13.64 26.57
C THR A 69 -44.50 13.03 26.15
N THR A 70 -43.63 13.82 25.51
CA THR A 70 -42.29 13.40 25.09
C THR A 70 -41.42 13.03 26.29
N LYS A 71 -41.50 13.79 27.40
CA LYS A 71 -40.81 13.47 28.66
C LYS A 71 -41.27 12.12 29.23
N SER A 72 -42.59 11.91 29.33
CA SER A 72 -43.18 10.66 29.81
C SER A 72 -42.77 9.47 28.95
N GLU A 73 -42.79 9.64 27.62
CA GLU A 73 -42.33 8.64 26.67
C GLU A 73 -40.84 8.33 26.86
N CYS A 74 -40.00 9.36 26.98
CA CYS A 74 -38.56 9.22 27.24
C CYS A 74 -38.29 8.42 28.53
N VAL A 75 -38.96 8.77 29.63
CA VAL A 75 -38.82 8.06 30.91
C VAL A 75 -39.26 6.60 30.79
N SER A 76 -40.34 6.33 30.04
CA SER A 76 -40.80 4.97 29.81
C SER A 76 -39.77 4.11 29.07
N PHE A 77 -39.15 4.67 28.01
CA PHE A 77 -38.10 3.98 27.26
C PHE A 77 -36.84 3.75 28.10
N LEU A 78 -36.42 4.74 28.89
CA LEU A 78 -35.24 4.61 29.75
C LEU A 78 -35.44 3.53 30.82
N LYS A 79 -36.63 3.47 31.46
CA LYS A 79 -36.97 2.41 32.43
C LYS A 79 -36.96 1.03 31.78
N LEU A 80 -37.52 0.90 30.57
CA LEU A 80 -37.49 -0.36 29.82
C LEU A 80 -36.06 -0.80 29.49
N LEU A 81 -35.20 0.14 29.10
CA LEU A 81 -33.80 -0.13 28.77
C LEU A 81 -32.98 -0.51 30.00
N GLN A 82 -33.20 0.13 31.14
CA GLN A 82 -32.52 -0.17 32.39
C GLN A 82 -32.71 -1.64 32.82
N GLY A 83 -33.90 -2.20 32.64
CA GLY A 83 -34.15 -3.62 32.93
C GLY A 83 -33.70 -4.60 31.83
N SER A 84 -33.33 -4.10 30.65
CA SER A 84 -33.02 -4.93 29.47
C SER A 84 -31.52 -5.05 29.16
N ILE A 85 -30.65 -4.29 29.83
CA ILE A 85 -29.22 -4.23 29.55
C ILE A 85 -28.44 -4.57 30.82
N ALA A 86 -27.75 -5.70 30.83
CA ALA A 86 -26.78 -6.04 31.87
C ALA A 86 -25.37 -5.76 31.33
N LEU A 87 -24.82 -4.58 31.62
CA LEU A 87 -23.47 -4.25 31.20
C LEU A 87 -22.43 -5.02 32.05
N PRO A 88 -21.33 -5.47 31.43
CA PRO A 88 -20.22 -6.03 32.19
C PRO A 88 -19.66 -4.98 33.16
N ASN A 89 -19.39 -5.38 34.40
CA ASN A 89 -18.83 -4.52 35.45
C ASN A 89 -17.39 -4.94 35.77
N PHE A 90 -16.49 -4.70 34.83
CA PHE A 90 -15.05 -4.87 35.00
C PHE A 90 -14.32 -3.66 34.42
N PHE A 91 -13.17 -3.33 35.02
CA PHE A 91 -12.38 -2.14 34.67
C PHE A 91 -10.94 -2.47 34.28
N GLU A 92 -10.48 -3.70 34.49
CA GLU A 92 -9.13 -4.10 34.11
C GLU A 92 -9.02 -4.42 32.62
N ASP A 93 -7.95 -3.95 31.99
CA ASP A 93 -7.67 -4.15 30.56
C ASP A 93 -7.69 -5.63 30.17
N ASN A 94 -7.20 -6.52 31.04
CA ASN A 94 -7.21 -7.97 30.81
C ASN A 94 -8.63 -8.54 30.74
N GLN A 95 -9.53 -8.04 31.59
CA GLN A 95 -10.94 -8.45 31.61
C GLN A 95 -11.67 -7.93 30.38
N ILE A 96 -11.41 -6.68 29.99
CA ILE A 96 -11.94 -6.07 28.76
C ILE A 96 -11.45 -6.84 27.53
N ARG A 97 -10.16 -7.14 27.46
CA ARG A 97 -9.55 -7.92 26.37
C ARG A 97 -10.18 -9.30 26.27
N SER A 98 -10.28 -10.03 27.38
CA SER A 98 -10.90 -11.36 27.42
C SER A 98 -12.37 -11.31 26.98
N PHE A 99 -13.12 -10.30 27.44
CA PHE A 99 -14.50 -10.10 27.03
C PHE A 99 -14.64 -9.86 25.52
N CYS A 100 -13.82 -8.97 24.95
CA CYS A 100 -13.84 -8.67 23.53
C CYS A 100 -13.51 -9.91 22.70
N LEU A 101 -12.46 -10.64 23.06
CA LEU A 101 -12.04 -11.85 22.33
C LEU A 101 -13.08 -12.97 22.41
N LYS A 102 -13.68 -13.20 23.58
CA LYS A 102 -14.71 -14.24 23.77
C LYS A 102 -15.98 -13.99 22.98
N ASN A 103 -16.30 -12.73 22.69
CA ASN A 103 -17.52 -12.36 21.97
C ASN A 103 -17.25 -11.92 20.53
N ALA A 104 -16.00 -11.95 20.08
CA ALA A 104 -15.65 -11.60 18.70
C ALA A 104 -16.16 -12.67 17.73
N VAL A 105 -16.76 -12.24 16.63
CA VAL A 105 -17.13 -13.12 15.51
C VAL A 105 -15.95 -13.31 14.56
N LEU A 106 -15.13 -12.27 14.39
CA LEU A 106 -13.95 -12.24 13.55
C LEU A 106 -12.79 -11.65 14.35
N ILE A 107 -11.63 -12.30 14.28
CA ILE A 107 -10.39 -11.84 14.90
C ILE A 107 -9.38 -11.63 13.79
N PHE A 108 -8.90 -10.41 13.64
CA PHE A 108 -7.83 -10.08 12.72
C PHE A 108 -6.54 -9.93 13.52
N SER A 109 -5.51 -10.67 13.13
CA SER A 109 -4.18 -10.58 13.73
C SER A 109 -3.12 -10.83 12.67
N THR A 110 -1.89 -10.42 12.97
CA THR A 110 -0.74 -10.98 12.23
C THR A 110 -0.57 -12.45 12.59
N VAL A 111 0.13 -13.19 11.73
CA VAL A 111 0.41 -14.61 11.94
C VAL A 111 1.22 -14.82 13.23
N SER A 112 2.24 -13.99 13.48
CA SER A 112 3.03 -14.08 14.71
C SER A 112 2.22 -13.73 15.96
N SER A 113 1.46 -12.63 15.94
CA SER A 113 0.66 -12.20 17.11
C SER A 113 -0.54 -13.11 17.40
N SER A 114 -0.90 -13.99 16.48
CA SER A 114 -1.92 -15.02 16.73
C SER A 114 -1.53 -15.94 17.89
N SER A 115 -0.23 -16.04 18.23
CA SER A 115 0.22 -16.84 19.36
C SER A 115 -0.39 -16.39 20.69
N GLU A 116 -0.77 -15.11 20.82
CA GLU A 116 -1.42 -14.58 22.04
C GLU A 116 -2.83 -15.13 22.25
N LEU A 117 -3.44 -15.72 21.22
CA LEU A 117 -4.74 -16.39 21.30
C LEU A 117 -4.63 -17.79 21.92
N HIS A 118 -3.42 -18.31 22.18
CA HIS A 118 -3.20 -19.55 22.95
C HIS A 118 -3.41 -19.40 24.45
N THR A 119 -3.78 -18.21 24.94
CA THR A 119 -3.97 -17.96 26.37
C THR A 119 -5.19 -18.71 26.94
N GLU A 120 -5.12 -19.01 28.24
CA GLU A 120 -6.17 -19.77 28.95
C GLU A 120 -7.54 -19.06 28.85
N GLY A 121 -8.55 -19.79 28.40
CA GLY A 121 -9.92 -19.28 28.27
C GLY A 121 -10.27 -18.69 26.89
N SER A 122 -9.41 -18.85 25.89
CA SER A 122 -9.75 -18.56 24.49
C SER A 122 -10.87 -19.45 23.97
N VAL A 123 -11.80 -18.85 23.23
CA VAL A 123 -12.88 -19.56 22.53
C VAL A 123 -12.25 -20.39 21.40
N PRO A 124 -12.66 -21.65 21.22
CA PRO A 124 -12.19 -22.45 20.09
C PRO A 124 -12.47 -21.73 18.76
N ILE A 125 -11.45 -21.60 17.91
CA ILE A 125 -11.57 -21.02 16.58
C ILE A 125 -11.71 -22.18 15.61
N GLU A 126 -12.80 -22.24 14.83
CA GLU A 126 -13.04 -23.38 13.94
C GLU A 126 -12.52 -23.18 12.50
N LEU A 127 -12.44 -21.92 12.06
CA LEU A 127 -12.02 -21.52 10.72
C LEU A 127 -10.86 -20.53 10.79
N LEU A 128 -9.75 -20.90 10.16
CA LEU A 128 -8.59 -20.04 9.96
C LEU A 128 -8.50 -19.60 8.50
N VAL A 129 -8.32 -18.31 8.26
CA VAL A 129 -7.97 -17.76 6.96
C VAL A 129 -6.61 -17.07 7.08
N ILE A 130 -5.64 -17.50 6.29
CA ILE A 130 -4.33 -16.86 6.19
C ILE A 130 -4.25 -16.18 4.83
N ASP A 131 -4.25 -14.86 4.82
CA ASP A 131 -4.02 -14.05 3.62
C ASP A 131 -2.51 -13.83 3.39
N GLU A 132 -2.11 -13.58 2.15
CA GLU A 132 -0.71 -13.49 1.71
C GLU A 132 0.15 -14.68 2.17
N ALA A 133 -0.44 -15.88 2.26
CA ALA A 133 0.19 -17.09 2.76
C ALA A 133 1.43 -17.52 1.95
N ALA A 134 1.52 -17.10 0.69
CA ALA A 134 2.68 -17.36 -0.16
C ALA A 134 3.93 -16.56 0.26
N GLN A 135 3.74 -15.45 1.01
CA GLN A 135 4.81 -14.59 1.51
C GLN A 135 5.33 -15.00 2.90
N LEU A 136 4.69 -15.98 3.54
CA LEU A 136 5.09 -16.45 4.87
C LEU A 136 6.16 -17.54 4.76
N LYS A 137 7.05 -17.60 5.75
CA LYS A 137 7.84 -18.81 5.96
C LYS A 137 6.91 -19.92 6.41
N GLU A 138 7.26 -21.17 6.09
CA GLU A 138 6.45 -22.31 6.49
C GLU A 138 6.22 -22.35 8.01
N CYS A 139 7.26 -22.10 8.82
CA CYS A 139 7.14 -22.06 10.27
C CYS A 139 6.19 -20.98 10.78
N GLU A 140 6.13 -19.81 10.13
CA GLU A 140 5.21 -18.74 10.50
C GLU A 140 3.76 -19.20 10.29
N SER A 141 3.47 -19.83 9.15
CA SER A 141 2.12 -20.37 8.86
C SER A 141 1.63 -21.38 9.91
N THR A 142 2.55 -22.08 10.59
CA THR A 142 2.19 -23.06 11.63
C THR A 142 1.72 -22.46 12.95
N ILE A 143 1.99 -21.17 13.21
CA ILE A 143 1.61 -20.50 14.47
C ILE A 143 0.07 -20.51 14.64
N PRO A 144 -0.72 -19.91 13.72
CA PRO A 144 -2.17 -19.90 13.85
C PRO A 144 -2.81 -21.29 13.63
N LEU A 145 -2.12 -22.21 12.95
CA LEU A 145 -2.61 -23.58 12.76
C LEU A 145 -2.66 -24.39 14.07
N GLN A 146 -1.90 -23.97 15.09
CA GLN A 146 -1.91 -24.61 16.40
C GLN A 146 -3.08 -24.14 17.28
N LEU A 147 -3.84 -23.12 16.86
CA LEU A 147 -4.96 -22.58 17.64
C LEU A 147 -5.98 -23.68 17.96
N LEU A 148 -6.57 -23.59 19.15
CA LEU A 148 -7.50 -24.60 19.63
C LEU A 148 -8.79 -24.59 18.81
N GLY A 149 -9.22 -25.76 18.34
CA GLY A 149 -10.51 -25.94 17.66
C GLY A 149 -10.49 -25.84 16.15
N ILE A 150 -9.34 -25.54 15.52
CA ILE A 150 -9.24 -25.37 14.06
C ILE A 150 -9.70 -26.66 13.37
N ARG A 151 -10.76 -26.55 12.55
CA ARG A 151 -11.30 -27.63 11.71
C ARG A 151 -11.06 -27.37 10.23
N HIS A 152 -11.03 -26.09 9.84
CA HIS A 152 -10.83 -25.67 8.47
C HIS A 152 -9.76 -24.57 8.40
N ALA A 153 -8.84 -24.68 7.43
CA ALA A 153 -7.85 -23.67 7.16
C ALA A 153 -7.88 -23.31 5.66
N MET A 154 -7.97 -22.01 5.37
CA MET A 154 -7.90 -21.46 4.02
C MET A 154 -6.63 -20.64 3.89
N LEU A 155 -5.75 -21.03 2.96
CA LEU A 155 -4.55 -20.29 2.63
C LEU A 155 -4.80 -19.53 1.33
N VAL A 156 -4.73 -18.20 1.39
CA VAL A 156 -4.87 -17.32 0.22
C VAL A 156 -3.49 -16.74 -0.06
N GLY A 157 -3.03 -16.85 -1.29
CA GLY A 157 -1.71 -16.36 -1.69
C GLY A 157 -1.41 -16.69 -3.15
N ASP A 158 -0.29 -16.17 -3.62
CA ASP A 158 0.17 -16.36 -4.99
C ASP A 158 1.65 -16.75 -5.02
N GLU A 159 1.94 -18.01 -5.36
CA GLU A 159 3.32 -18.51 -5.41
C GLU A 159 4.14 -17.92 -6.58
N LYS A 160 3.50 -17.16 -7.47
CA LYS A 160 4.16 -16.40 -8.55
C LYS A 160 4.53 -14.98 -8.13
N GLN A 161 4.17 -14.53 -6.91
CA GLN A 161 4.57 -13.25 -6.31
C GLN A 161 5.64 -13.44 -5.23
N LEU A 162 5.99 -12.37 -4.50
CA LEU A 162 7.14 -12.34 -3.60
C LEU A 162 7.09 -13.45 -2.53
N PRO A 163 8.16 -14.26 -2.39
CA PRO A 163 8.29 -15.21 -1.30
C PRO A 163 8.67 -14.50 0.01
N ALA A 164 8.78 -15.26 1.09
CA ALA A 164 9.26 -14.74 2.37
C ALA A 164 10.69 -14.18 2.28
N MET A 165 10.95 -13.06 2.96
CA MET A 165 12.28 -12.48 3.00
C MET A 165 13.22 -13.32 3.86
N VAL A 166 14.34 -13.75 3.27
CA VAL A 166 15.41 -14.47 3.97
C VAL A 166 16.73 -13.73 3.79
N GLN A 167 17.31 -13.26 4.89
CA GLN A 167 18.58 -12.50 4.86
C GLN A 167 19.81 -13.42 4.73
N SER A 168 19.76 -14.59 5.38
CA SER A 168 20.87 -15.54 5.34
C SER A 168 20.92 -16.27 3.99
N LYS A 169 22.04 -16.11 3.27
CA LYS A 169 22.28 -16.83 2.01
C LYS A 169 22.28 -18.35 2.20
N ILE A 170 22.63 -18.85 3.39
CA ILE A 170 22.60 -20.29 3.69
C ILE A 170 21.15 -20.76 3.79
N CYS A 171 20.31 -20.02 4.51
CA CYS A 171 18.89 -20.33 4.64
C CYS A 171 18.14 -20.18 3.31
N ASP A 172 18.48 -19.18 2.50
CA ASP A 172 17.92 -18.98 1.16
C ASP A 172 18.23 -20.18 0.24
N LYS A 173 19.48 -20.65 0.23
CA LYS A 173 19.89 -21.87 -0.48
C LYS A 173 19.19 -23.14 0.03
N ALA A 174 18.78 -23.16 1.30
CA ALA A 174 18.03 -24.26 1.90
C ALA A 174 16.51 -24.13 1.69
N GLU A 175 16.05 -23.20 0.84
CA GLU A 175 14.64 -22.89 0.59
C GLU A 175 13.84 -22.52 1.86
N PHE A 176 14.48 -21.94 2.88
CA PHE A 176 13.80 -21.54 4.12
C PHE A 176 12.69 -20.50 3.87
N GLY A 177 12.79 -19.74 2.77
CA GLY A 177 11.78 -18.77 2.36
C GLY A 177 10.57 -19.37 1.64
N ARG A 178 10.57 -20.69 1.38
CA ARG A 178 9.43 -21.40 0.78
C ARG A 178 8.26 -21.42 1.76
N SER A 179 7.10 -20.98 1.27
CA SER A 179 5.88 -20.97 2.07
C SER A 179 5.23 -22.34 2.18
N LEU A 180 4.39 -22.51 3.22
CA LEU A 180 3.50 -23.67 3.31
C LEU A 180 2.58 -23.76 2.08
N PHE A 181 2.09 -22.60 1.60
CA PHE A 181 1.27 -22.51 0.41
C PHE A 181 2.00 -23.07 -0.83
N GLU A 182 3.20 -22.59 -1.12
CA GLU A 182 4.00 -23.05 -2.25
C GLU A 182 4.31 -24.55 -2.14
N ARG A 183 4.64 -25.04 -0.93
CA ARG A 183 4.90 -26.47 -0.71
C ARG A 183 3.67 -27.32 -1.03
N LEU A 184 2.48 -26.93 -0.57
CA LEU A 184 1.24 -27.66 -0.85
C LEU A 184 0.91 -27.67 -2.35
N VAL A 185 1.15 -26.56 -3.05
CA VAL A 185 1.00 -26.48 -4.51
C VAL A 185 1.96 -27.44 -5.22
N LYS A 186 3.24 -27.48 -4.81
CA LYS A 186 4.24 -28.41 -5.38
C LYS A 186 3.89 -29.89 -5.12
N LEU A 187 3.24 -30.19 -3.99
CA LEU A 187 2.76 -31.53 -3.66
C LEU A 187 1.49 -31.93 -4.43
N GLY A 188 0.95 -31.06 -5.28
CA GLY A 188 -0.21 -31.36 -6.12
C GLY A 188 -1.56 -31.15 -5.42
N HIS A 189 -1.60 -30.45 -4.29
CA HIS A 189 -2.88 -30.06 -3.69
C HIS A 189 -3.65 -29.15 -4.66
N LYS A 190 -4.96 -29.43 -4.80
CA LYS A 190 -5.84 -28.61 -5.63
C LYS A 190 -5.91 -27.21 -5.06
N LYS A 191 -5.63 -26.22 -5.90
CA LYS A 191 -5.83 -24.80 -5.60
C LYS A 191 -6.92 -24.21 -6.49
N HIS A 192 -7.63 -23.22 -5.97
CA HIS A 192 -8.60 -22.45 -6.75
C HIS A 192 -7.95 -21.16 -7.24
N LEU A 193 -7.86 -20.98 -8.56
CA LEU A 193 -7.37 -19.75 -9.17
C LEU A 193 -8.53 -18.76 -9.32
N LEU A 194 -8.48 -17.64 -8.61
CA LEU A 194 -9.32 -16.48 -8.92
C LEU A 194 -8.83 -15.88 -10.23
N ASN A 195 -9.59 -16.11 -11.30
CA ASN A 195 -9.12 -15.96 -12.66
C ASN A 195 -9.66 -14.71 -13.37
N VAL A 196 -10.13 -13.70 -12.64
CA VAL A 196 -10.58 -12.43 -13.19
C VAL A 196 -9.88 -11.29 -12.45
N GLN A 197 -9.15 -10.44 -13.18
CA GLN A 197 -8.46 -9.27 -12.64
C GLN A 197 -9.29 -8.01 -12.87
N TYR A 198 -9.37 -7.16 -11.83
CA TYR A 198 -10.18 -5.93 -11.85
C TYR A 198 -9.33 -4.67 -11.65
N ARG A 199 -7.99 -4.80 -11.69
CA ARG A 199 -7.06 -3.72 -11.32
C ARG A 199 -6.54 -2.95 -12.50
N MET A 200 -6.05 -3.65 -13.53
CA MET A 200 -5.13 -3.08 -14.51
C MET A 200 -5.77 -2.98 -15.89
N HIS A 201 -5.36 -1.99 -16.67
CA HIS A 201 -5.72 -1.92 -18.09
C HIS A 201 -5.28 -3.20 -18.84
N PRO A 202 -6.08 -3.74 -19.79
CA PRO A 202 -5.76 -4.99 -20.51
C PRO A 202 -4.38 -5.04 -21.18
N SER A 203 -3.88 -3.90 -21.65
CA SER A 203 -2.52 -3.83 -22.25
C SER A 203 -1.41 -4.05 -21.21
N ILE A 204 -1.65 -3.77 -19.93
CA ILE A 204 -0.73 -4.03 -18.82
C ILE A 204 -0.82 -5.52 -18.45
N SER A 205 -2.04 -6.04 -18.24
CA SER A 205 -2.27 -7.42 -17.78
C SER A 205 -1.86 -8.49 -18.81
N LEU A 206 -1.82 -8.14 -20.10
CA LEU A 206 -1.52 -9.07 -21.20
C LEU A 206 -0.19 -9.83 -21.00
N PHE A 207 0.90 -9.11 -20.71
CA PHE A 207 2.21 -9.74 -20.57
C PHE A 207 2.30 -10.58 -19.28
N PRO A 208 1.96 -10.07 -18.09
CA PRO A 208 2.00 -10.87 -16.87
C PRO A 208 1.11 -12.11 -16.95
N ASN A 209 -0.09 -12.00 -17.51
CA ASN A 209 -0.99 -13.14 -17.68
C ASN A 209 -0.38 -14.24 -18.55
N LYS A 210 0.24 -13.86 -19.67
CA LYS A 210 0.94 -14.80 -20.56
C LYS A 210 2.16 -15.43 -19.88
N GLN A 211 2.97 -14.63 -19.20
CA GLN A 211 4.27 -15.05 -18.68
C GLN A 211 4.19 -15.83 -17.35
N PHE A 212 3.30 -15.41 -16.44
CA PHE A 212 3.26 -15.93 -15.07
C PHE A 212 2.06 -16.86 -14.82
N TYR A 213 0.97 -16.72 -15.60
CA TYR A 213 -0.31 -17.37 -15.32
C TYR A 213 -0.90 -18.17 -16.50
N GLU A 214 -0.09 -18.50 -17.50
CA GLU A 214 -0.49 -19.39 -18.62
C GLU A 214 -1.75 -18.90 -19.37
N LYS A 215 -1.97 -17.58 -19.43
CA LYS A 215 -3.18 -16.95 -20.01
C LYS A 215 -4.50 -17.35 -19.33
N ARG A 216 -4.44 -17.81 -18.08
CA ARG A 216 -5.63 -18.27 -17.34
C ARG A 216 -6.40 -17.14 -16.67
N VAL A 217 -5.81 -15.95 -16.54
CA VAL A 217 -6.47 -14.77 -15.95
C VAL A 217 -7.21 -14.00 -17.05
N LYS A 218 -8.41 -13.50 -16.76
CA LYS A 218 -9.24 -12.70 -17.65
C LYS A 218 -9.37 -11.28 -17.12
N ASP A 219 -9.57 -10.33 -18.02
CA ASP A 219 -9.85 -8.94 -17.64
C ASP A 219 -11.33 -8.80 -17.25
N GLY A 220 -11.57 -8.14 -16.12
CA GLY A 220 -12.90 -7.89 -15.59
C GLY A 220 -13.66 -6.81 -16.38
N PRO A 221 -15.00 -6.81 -16.33
CA PRO A 221 -15.81 -5.88 -17.09
C PRO A 221 -15.61 -4.41 -16.69
N ASN A 222 -15.00 -4.12 -15.53
CA ASN A 222 -14.69 -2.74 -15.15
C ASN A 222 -13.49 -2.18 -15.93
N VAL A 223 -12.50 -3.02 -16.27
CA VAL A 223 -11.27 -2.59 -16.96
C VAL A 223 -11.37 -2.65 -18.48
N THR A 224 -12.36 -3.37 -19.01
CA THR A 224 -12.62 -3.48 -20.47
C THR A 224 -13.65 -2.49 -20.99
N LYS A 225 -14.30 -1.71 -20.11
CA LYS A 225 -15.31 -0.72 -20.51
C LYS A 225 -14.66 0.54 -21.08
N ASP A 226 -15.35 1.14 -22.04
CA ASP A 226 -15.02 2.47 -22.55
C ASP A 226 -15.02 3.48 -21.40
N GLY A 227 -13.91 4.21 -21.24
CA GLY A 227 -13.70 5.17 -20.15
C GLY A 227 -12.86 4.66 -18.97
N TYR A 228 -12.46 3.38 -18.94
CA TYR A 228 -11.46 2.92 -17.97
C TYR A 228 -10.05 3.43 -18.29
N GLU A 229 -9.69 3.50 -19.58
CA GLU A 229 -8.42 4.07 -20.01
C GLU A 229 -8.30 5.53 -19.53
N ARG A 230 -7.21 5.82 -18.82
CA ARG A 230 -6.84 7.18 -18.42
C ARG A 230 -5.49 7.52 -18.99
N ARG A 231 -5.41 8.64 -19.72
CA ARG A 231 -4.15 9.22 -20.20
C ARG A 231 -3.80 10.42 -19.36
N PHE A 232 -2.71 10.31 -18.60
CA PHE A 232 -2.23 11.39 -17.74
C PHE A 232 -1.22 12.31 -18.43
N LEU A 233 -0.60 11.83 -19.52
CA LEU A 233 0.26 12.61 -20.41
C LEU A 233 -0.18 12.41 -21.87
N LYS A 234 0.12 13.39 -22.72
CA LYS A 234 -0.14 13.33 -24.16
C LYS A 234 0.98 12.55 -24.88
N GLY A 235 0.66 11.95 -26.02
CA GLY A 235 1.61 11.21 -26.86
C GLY A 235 1.54 9.70 -26.63
N GLU A 236 1.95 8.95 -27.66
CA GLU A 236 1.87 7.48 -27.67
C GLU A 236 2.84 6.82 -26.68
N MET A 237 3.98 7.50 -26.41
CA MET A 237 4.97 7.07 -25.41
C MET A 237 4.36 6.89 -24.02
N PHE A 238 3.32 7.64 -23.67
CA PHE A 238 2.68 7.62 -22.35
C PHE A 238 1.31 6.92 -22.37
N GLY A 239 1.17 5.89 -23.22
CA GLY A 239 0.01 5.01 -23.23
C GLY A 239 -0.10 4.11 -22.00
N PRO A 240 -1.13 3.23 -21.92
CA PRO A 240 -1.38 2.41 -20.75
C PRO A 240 -0.24 1.42 -20.40
N PHE A 241 0.53 0.98 -21.40
CA PHE A 241 1.79 0.28 -21.18
C PHE A 241 2.82 0.75 -22.19
N SER A 242 4.02 1.11 -21.71
CA SER A 242 5.14 1.52 -22.56
C SER A 242 6.47 1.04 -22.00
N PHE A 243 7.34 0.58 -22.90
CA PHE A 243 8.78 0.46 -22.63
C PHE A 243 9.49 1.66 -23.25
N ILE A 244 10.20 2.44 -22.42
CA ILE A 244 10.92 3.65 -22.78
C ILE A 244 12.42 3.35 -22.66
N ASP A 245 13.07 3.21 -23.81
CA ASP A 245 14.50 2.90 -23.92
C ASP A 245 15.36 4.09 -23.53
N ILE A 246 16.33 3.85 -22.65
CA ILE A 246 17.33 4.82 -22.21
C ILE A 246 18.71 4.21 -22.49
N SER A 247 19.21 4.44 -23.70
CA SER A 247 20.43 3.83 -24.23
C SER A 247 21.72 4.48 -23.71
N GLY A 248 21.69 5.78 -23.37
CA GLY A 248 22.86 6.57 -22.92
C GLY A 248 23.22 6.46 -21.44
N GLY A 249 22.40 5.80 -20.62
CA GLY A 249 22.61 5.72 -19.17
C GLY A 249 23.83 4.90 -18.76
N ARG A 250 24.50 5.30 -17.68
CA ARG A 250 25.62 4.56 -17.08
C ARG A 250 25.28 4.10 -15.66
N GLU A 251 25.65 2.86 -15.34
CA GLU A 251 25.55 2.33 -13.99
C GLU A 251 26.66 2.93 -13.10
N GLU A 252 26.27 3.50 -11.97
CA GLU A 252 27.14 3.84 -10.85
C GLU A 252 26.84 2.92 -9.66
N GLN A 253 27.80 2.73 -8.76
CA GLN A 253 27.57 2.06 -7.47
C GLN A 253 27.73 3.07 -6.32
N ASP A 254 26.87 2.93 -5.32
CA ASP A 254 27.06 3.64 -4.04
C ASP A 254 28.14 2.97 -3.17
N ALA A 255 28.42 3.57 -2.00
CA ALA A 255 29.38 3.03 -1.03
C ALA A 255 29.01 1.63 -0.49
N LYS A 256 27.78 1.16 -0.73
CA LYS A 256 27.27 -0.16 -0.32
C LYS A 256 27.14 -1.13 -1.51
N HIS A 257 27.76 -0.81 -2.66
CA HIS A 257 27.70 -1.57 -3.91
C HIS A 257 26.29 -1.74 -4.50
N SER A 258 25.34 -0.87 -4.15
CA SER A 258 24.02 -0.81 -4.81
C SER A 258 24.10 0.05 -6.07
N SER A 259 23.53 -0.44 -7.16
CA SER A 259 23.53 0.26 -8.45
C SER A 259 22.54 1.42 -8.50
N LYS A 260 22.90 2.49 -9.22
CA LYS A 260 22.03 3.60 -9.62
C LYS A 260 22.37 4.05 -11.05
N ASN A 261 21.46 4.74 -11.71
CA ASN A 261 21.62 5.28 -13.06
C ASN A 261 21.00 6.68 -13.08
N MET A 262 21.85 7.71 -13.08
CA MET A 262 21.41 9.10 -12.96
C MET A 262 20.64 9.59 -14.19
N THR A 263 20.85 8.99 -15.36
CA THR A 263 20.08 9.28 -16.57
C THR A 263 18.63 8.80 -16.42
N GLU A 264 18.43 7.59 -15.89
CA GLU A 264 17.08 7.12 -15.54
C GLU A 264 16.45 7.97 -14.43
N VAL A 265 17.22 8.41 -13.42
CA VAL A 265 16.72 9.33 -12.37
C VAL A 265 16.20 10.63 -12.96
N ALA A 266 16.93 11.22 -13.92
CA ALA A 266 16.53 12.45 -14.60
C ALA A 266 15.25 12.25 -15.40
N ALA A 267 15.14 11.16 -16.16
CA ALA A 267 13.94 10.82 -16.92
C ALA A 267 12.72 10.61 -15.99
N VAL A 268 12.88 9.86 -14.89
CA VAL A 268 11.80 9.68 -13.89
C VAL A 268 11.35 11.04 -13.33
N ALA A 269 12.29 11.91 -12.95
CA ALA A 269 11.97 13.21 -12.39
C ALA A 269 11.26 14.12 -13.39
N GLU A 270 11.65 14.07 -14.67
CA GLU A 270 10.99 14.82 -15.74
C GLU A 270 9.57 14.33 -15.99
N ILE A 271 9.34 13.01 -16.07
CA ILE A 271 8.00 12.44 -16.22
C ILE A 271 7.09 12.87 -15.06
N VAL A 272 7.59 12.82 -13.82
CA VAL A 272 6.83 13.28 -12.65
C VAL A 272 6.51 14.78 -12.74
N ALA A 273 7.44 15.61 -13.22
CA ALA A 273 7.21 17.04 -13.41
C ALA A 273 6.16 17.31 -14.50
N MET A 274 6.20 16.58 -15.61
CA MET A 274 5.19 16.62 -16.67
C MET A 274 3.81 16.23 -16.13
N LEU A 275 3.73 15.14 -15.36
CA LEU A 275 2.48 14.70 -14.72
C LEU A 275 1.92 15.76 -13.77
N HIS A 276 2.79 16.40 -12.99
CA HIS A 276 2.37 17.48 -12.10
C HIS A 276 1.85 18.69 -12.86
N LYS A 277 2.48 19.06 -13.98
CA LYS A 277 2.01 20.14 -14.85
C LYS A 277 0.63 19.85 -15.44
N GLU A 278 0.40 18.63 -15.92
CA GLU A 278 -0.92 18.21 -16.41
C GLU A 278 -1.96 18.14 -15.28
N PHE A 279 -1.58 17.69 -14.08
CA PHE A 279 -2.44 17.77 -12.90
C PHE A 279 -2.82 19.22 -12.56
N GLN A 280 -1.87 20.16 -12.62
CA GLN A 280 -2.17 21.57 -12.37
C GLN A 280 -3.17 22.15 -13.35
N ALA A 281 -3.11 21.73 -14.63
CA ALA A 281 -4.01 22.16 -15.69
C ALA A 281 -5.40 21.50 -15.64
N THR A 282 -5.47 20.20 -15.34
CA THR A 282 -6.71 19.40 -15.44
C THR A 282 -7.40 19.18 -14.11
N LYS A 283 -6.67 19.29 -12.99
CA LYS A 283 -7.09 18.86 -11.64
C LYS A 283 -7.50 17.39 -11.56
N GLN A 284 -7.07 16.56 -12.51
CA GLN A 284 -7.31 15.13 -12.48
C GLN A 284 -6.43 14.48 -11.42
N LYS A 285 -7.05 13.97 -10.35
CA LYS A 285 -6.36 13.20 -9.31
C LYS A 285 -5.51 12.08 -9.90
N VAL A 286 -4.27 11.97 -9.43
CA VAL A 286 -3.31 10.95 -9.86
C VAL A 286 -2.38 10.56 -8.73
N HIS A 287 -2.26 9.26 -8.48
CA HIS A 287 -1.29 8.69 -7.57
C HIS A 287 -0.19 7.96 -8.35
N ILE A 288 1.08 8.26 -8.05
CA ILE A 288 2.24 7.85 -8.85
C ILE A 288 3.19 7.02 -8.00
N GLY A 289 3.53 5.82 -8.47
CA GLY A 289 4.55 4.97 -7.87
C GLY A 289 5.81 4.88 -8.72
N CYS A 290 6.93 5.38 -8.21
CA CYS A 290 8.25 5.19 -8.81
C CYS A 290 8.93 3.99 -8.15
N ILE A 291 9.14 2.91 -8.90
CA ILE A 291 9.68 1.66 -8.38
C ILE A 291 11.05 1.35 -8.99
N SER A 292 11.99 0.94 -8.15
CA SER A 292 13.27 0.40 -8.60
C SER A 292 13.73 -0.80 -7.76
N PRO A 293 14.39 -1.81 -8.34
CA PRO A 293 14.95 -2.94 -7.58
C PRO A 293 16.14 -2.56 -6.69
N TYR A 294 16.78 -1.40 -6.92
CA TYR A 294 17.99 -1.00 -6.20
C TYR A 294 17.74 0.17 -5.24
N LYS A 295 18.16 0.00 -3.97
CA LYS A 295 17.98 1.02 -2.94
C LYS A 295 18.70 2.34 -3.28
N ALA A 296 19.91 2.27 -3.85
CA ALA A 296 20.63 3.47 -4.29
C ALA A 296 19.83 4.28 -5.33
N GLN A 297 19.14 3.60 -6.25
CA GLN A 297 18.27 4.28 -7.23
C GLN A 297 17.05 4.90 -6.55
N VAL A 298 16.40 4.19 -5.63
CA VAL A 298 15.27 4.73 -4.85
C VAL A 298 15.69 6.03 -4.14
N TYR A 299 16.83 6.02 -3.45
CA TYR A 299 17.35 7.22 -2.78
C TYR A 299 17.70 8.34 -3.77
N ALA A 300 18.33 8.03 -4.91
CA ALA A 300 18.67 9.03 -5.91
C ALA A 300 17.42 9.69 -6.53
N ILE A 301 16.35 8.91 -6.77
CA ILE A 301 15.06 9.47 -7.22
C ILE A 301 14.45 10.34 -6.13
N GLN A 302 14.40 9.87 -4.87
CA GLN A 302 13.89 10.64 -3.74
C GLN A 302 14.64 11.97 -3.57
N GLU A 303 15.97 11.95 -3.68
CA GLU A 303 16.82 13.14 -3.60
C GLU A 303 16.53 14.12 -4.74
N LYS A 304 16.39 13.62 -5.98
CA LYS A 304 16.10 14.46 -7.16
C LYS A 304 14.71 15.11 -7.08
N LEU A 305 13.71 14.38 -6.56
CA LEU A 305 12.35 14.90 -6.36
C LEU A 305 12.28 15.86 -5.17
N GLY A 306 13.04 15.59 -4.10
CA GLY A 306 12.98 16.34 -2.85
C GLY A 306 11.58 16.33 -2.22
N ASN A 307 11.26 17.37 -1.46
CA ASN A 307 9.94 17.55 -0.83
C ASN A 307 8.94 18.28 -1.73
N LYS A 308 9.11 18.23 -3.06
CA LYS A 308 8.27 18.97 -4.02
C LYS A 308 6.84 18.45 -4.11
N TYR A 309 6.64 17.16 -3.83
CA TYR A 309 5.38 16.46 -4.04
C TYR A 309 4.94 15.76 -2.75
N SER A 310 3.62 15.69 -2.54
CA SER A 310 3.06 15.01 -1.37
C SER A 310 3.29 13.50 -1.43
N THR A 311 3.45 12.86 -0.28
CA THR A 311 3.44 11.40 -0.12
C THR A 311 2.15 10.91 0.56
N ASP A 312 1.24 11.83 0.89
CA ASP A 312 -0.03 11.51 1.53
C ASP A 312 -1.04 10.98 0.51
N VAL A 313 -1.65 9.83 0.83
CA VAL A 313 -2.72 9.20 0.06
C VAL A 313 -3.98 10.08 0.02
N GLY A 314 -4.15 10.95 1.02
CA GLY A 314 -5.21 11.96 1.04
C GLY A 314 -5.04 13.06 -0.02
N SER A 315 -3.84 13.22 -0.60
CA SER A 315 -3.58 14.23 -1.62
C SER A 315 -4.14 13.83 -3.00
N ASP A 316 -4.53 14.84 -3.79
CA ASP A 316 -4.94 14.65 -5.18
C ASP A 316 -3.75 14.40 -6.13
N PHE A 317 -2.54 14.75 -5.71
CA PHE A 317 -1.30 14.42 -6.42
C PHE A 317 -0.26 13.91 -5.43
N CYS A 318 0.01 12.61 -5.47
CA CYS A 318 1.01 11.99 -4.59
C CYS A 318 2.04 11.18 -5.38
N VAL A 319 3.28 11.18 -4.90
CA VAL A 319 4.40 10.48 -5.51
C VAL A 319 5.10 9.61 -4.47
N ASN A 320 5.04 8.30 -4.64
CA ASN A 320 5.65 7.31 -3.77
C ASN A 320 6.85 6.67 -4.46
N VAL A 321 8.06 6.85 -3.91
CA VAL A 321 9.27 6.19 -4.42
C VAL A 321 9.67 5.07 -3.49
N ARG A 322 9.65 3.82 -3.96
CA ARG A 322 9.92 2.63 -3.12
C ARG A 322 10.65 1.54 -3.90
N SER A 323 11.19 0.56 -3.17
CA SER A 323 11.69 -0.67 -3.77
C SER A 323 10.53 -1.61 -4.14
N VAL A 324 10.81 -2.63 -4.96
CA VAL A 324 9.82 -3.67 -5.32
C VAL A 324 9.19 -4.31 -4.08
N ASP A 325 10.01 -4.67 -3.08
CA ASP A 325 9.53 -5.28 -1.83
C ASP A 325 8.66 -4.30 -1.01
N GLY A 326 8.91 -3.00 -1.08
CA GLY A 326 8.12 -1.96 -0.40
C GLY A 326 6.79 -1.61 -1.08
N PHE A 327 6.53 -2.21 -2.25
CA PHE A 327 5.31 -2.00 -3.04
C PHE A 327 4.32 -3.18 -2.97
N GLN A 328 4.62 -4.22 -2.19
CA GLN A 328 3.72 -5.35 -2.05
C GLN A 328 2.39 -4.92 -1.43
N GLY A 329 1.27 -5.41 -1.99
CA GLY A 329 -0.08 -5.02 -1.59
C GLY A 329 -0.52 -3.60 -2.02
N GLY A 330 0.41 -2.73 -2.42
CA GLY A 330 0.11 -1.39 -2.95
C GLY A 330 -0.31 -1.42 -4.42
N GLU A 331 -1.10 -0.44 -4.83
CA GLU A 331 -1.42 -0.14 -6.22
C GLU A 331 -1.41 1.37 -6.44
N GLU A 332 -1.06 1.83 -7.64
CA GLU A 332 -1.09 3.25 -8.00
C GLU A 332 -1.73 3.43 -9.37
N ASP A 333 -2.16 4.66 -9.66
CA ASP A 333 -2.76 5.00 -10.95
C ASP A 333 -1.72 4.92 -12.08
N VAL A 334 -0.51 5.43 -11.81
CA VAL A 334 0.64 5.40 -12.72
C VAL A 334 1.84 4.76 -12.02
N ILE A 335 2.47 3.76 -12.63
CA ILE A 335 3.73 3.19 -12.16
C ILE A 335 4.85 3.49 -13.16
N ILE A 336 5.95 4.02 -12.64
CA ILE A 336 7.19 4.28 -13.38
C ILE A 336 8.26 3.34 -12.82
N ILE A 337 8.72 2.39 -13.62
CA ILE A 337 9.77 1.44 -13.23
C ILE A 337 11.12 1.92 -13.76
N SER A 338 12.10 2.12 -12.89
CA SER A 338 13.50 2.31 -13.28
C SER A 338 14.28 1.01 -13.10
N THR A 339 14.73 0.43 -14.21
CA THR A 339 15.45 -0.86 -14.23
C THR A 339 16.92 -0.73 -13.87
N VAL A 340 17.50 0.47 -13.99
CA VAL A 340 18.88 0.84 -13.62
C VAL A 340 19.96 0.25 -14.51
N ARG A 341 19.83 -1.04 -14.87
CA ARG A 341 20.91 -1.81 -15.47
C ARG A 341 21.15 -1.41 -16.92
N SER A 342 22.38 -0.97 -17.18
CA SER A 342 22.94 -0.54 -18.45
C SER A 342 24.38 -1.06 -18.58
N ASN A 343 24.54 -2.28 -19.11
CA ASN A 343 25.82 -2.93 -19.32
C ASN A 343 25.80 -3.90 -20.52
N GLY A 344 26.91 -3.98 -21.25
CA GLY A 344 27.04 -4.87 -22.41
C GLY A 344 27.02 -6.38 -22.11
N LYS A 345 27.11 -6.77 -20.83
CA LYS A 345 27.10 -8.18 -20.40
C LYS A 345 25.69 -8.75 -20.18
N GLY A 346 24.65 -7.93 -20.27
CA GLY A 346 23.27 -8.35 -19.96
C GLY A 346 23.05 -8.69 -18.48
N ALA A 347 23.93 -8.24 -17.58
CA ALA A 347 23.82 -8.57 -16.16
C ALA A 347 22.71 -7.73 -15.51
N VAL A 348 21.59 -8.36 -15.13
CA VAL A 348 20.43 -7.65 -14.58
C VAL A 348 20.25 -7.79 -13.06
N GLY A 349 21.02 -8.67 -12.41
CA GLY A 349 21.01 -8.82 -10.95
C GLY A 349 19.61 -9.11 -10.39
N PHE A 350 19.13 -8.29 -9.45
CA PHE A 350 17.83 -8.47 -8.78
C PHE A 350 16.62 -8.54 -9.71
N LEU A 351 16.72 -7.99 -10.92
CA LEU A 351 15.68 -8.08 -11.95
C LEU A 351 15.50 -9.50 -12.51
N SER A 352 16.47 -10.40 -12.38
CA SER A 352 16.32 -11.78 -12.86
C SER A 352 15.31 -12.60 -12.06
N ASN A 353 14.92 -12.13 -10.87
CA ASN A 353 13.95 -12.81 -10.03
C ASN A 353 12.54 -12.72 -10.66
N PHE A 354 11.99 -13.90 -10.95
CA PHE A 354 10.71 -14.09 -11.63
C PHE A 354 9.55 -13.46 -10.84
N GLN A 355 9.49 -13.72 -9.52
CA GLN A 355 8.43 -13.24 -8.64
C GLN A 355 8.43 -11.71 -8.47
N ARG A 356 9.61 -11.11 -8.29
CA ARG A 356 9.79 -9.64 -8.20
C ARG A 356 9.33 -8.96 -9.48
N THR A 357 9.63 -9.56 -10.63
CA THR A 357 9.20 -9.06 -11.94
C THR A 357 7.69 -9.09 -12.08
N ASN A 358 7.04 -10.18 -11.66
CA ASN A 358 5.57 -10.25 -11.65
C ASN A 358 4.95 -9.17 -10.75
N VAL A 359 5.47 -9.00 -9.52
CA VAL A 359 4.96 -7.96 -8.61
C VAL A 359 5.09 -6.59 -9.22
N VAL A 360 6.26 -6.20 -9.72
CA VAL A 360 6.48 -4.83 -10.22
C VAL A 360 5.62 -4.51 -11.44
N LEU A 361 5.40 -5.46 -12.35
CA LEU A 361 4.58 -5.29 -13.55
C LEU A 361 3.07 -5.25 -13.24
N THR A 362 2.65 -5.57 -12.01
CA THR A 362 1.23 -5.70 -11.63
C THR A 362 0.74 -4.69 -10.59
N ARG A 363 1.48 -3.58 -10.41
CA ARG A 363 1.14 -2.52 -9.45
C ARG A 363 0.31 -1.37 -10.05
N ALA A 364 0.31 -1.22 -11.37
CA ALA A 364 -0.33 -0.10 -12.07
C ALA A 364 -1.82 -0.37 -12.33
N ARG A 365 -2.68 0.62 -12.08
CA ARG A 365 -4.09 0.57 -12.47
C ARG A 365 -4.28 0.98 -13.94
N TYR A 366 -3.77 2.16 -14.30
CA TYR A 366 -4.04 2.73 -15.63
C TYR A 366 -2.81 2.78 -16.53
N CYS A 367 -1.64 3.18 -16.02
CA CYS A 367 -0.43 3.37 -16.82
C CYS A 367 0.79 2.69 -16.18
N LEU A 368 1.51 1.89 -16.97
CA LEU A 368 2.78 1.29 -16.60
C LEU A 368 3.88 1.69 -17.59
N TRP A 369 4.86 2.46 -17.12
CA TRP A 369 5.99 2.91 -17.93
C TRP A 369 7.30 2.34 -17.40
N VAL A 370 7.98 1.55 -18.24
CA VAL A 370 9.24 0.89 -17.90
C VAL A 370 10.39 1.65 -18.54
N LEU A 371 11.27 2.20 -17.73
CA LEU A 371 12.47 2.92 -18.14
C LEU A 371 13.69 2.00 -18.00
N GLY A 372 14.47 1.85 -19.07
CA GLY A 372 15.64 0.98 -19.01
C GLY A 372 16.44 0.89 -20.29
N ASN A 373 17.62 0.31 -20.18
CA ASN A 373 18.48 0.03 -21.34
C ASN A 373 18.04 -1.28 -22.01
N SER A 374 17.34 -1.18 -23.14
CA SER A 374 16.80 -2.32 -23.87
C SER A 374 17.87 -3.32 -24.32
N SER A 375 19.06 -2.84 -24.72
CA SER A 375 20.17 -3.70 -25.12
C SER A 375 20.63 -4.61 -23.97
N THR A 376 20.73 -4.05 -22.77
CA THR A 376 21.09 -4.80 -21.55
C THR A 376 20.01 -5.82 -21.19
N LEU A 377 18.74 -5.42 -21.23
CA LEU A 377 17.63 -6.31 -20.88
C LEU A 377 17.42 -7.43 -21.89
N ILE A 378 17.58 -7.18 -23.20
CA ILE A 378 17.52 -8.21 -24.25
C ILE A 378 18.63 -9.24 -24.04
N ASN A 379 19.85 -8.78 -23.75
CA ASN A 379 21.01 -9.66 -23.54
C ASN A 379 20.97 -10.43 -22.22
N SER A 380 20.01 -10.15 -21.34
CA SER A 380 19.94 -10.78 -20.02
C SER A 380 19.47 -12.24 -20.02
N GLY A 381 18.79 -12.68 -21.09
CA GLY A 381 18.16 -14.00 -21.15
C GLY A 381 17.07 -14.23 -20.09
N SER A 382 16.63 -13.18 -19.40
CA SER A 382 15.59 -13.23 -18.36
C SER A 382 14.21 -12.84 -18.90
N VAL A 383 13.19 -12.84 -18.04
CA VAL A 383 11.83 -12.36 -18.38
C VAL A 383 11.84 -10.96 -19.00
N TRP A 384 12.81 -10.11 -18.65
CA TRP A 384 12.94 -8.77 -19.21
C TRP A 384 13.27 -8.76 -20.71
N ARG A 385 13.97 -9.77 -21.22
CA ARG A 385 14.14 -9.94 -22.67
C ARG A 385 12.78 -10.10 -23.34
N ASP A 386 11.97 -11.00 -22.80
CA ASP A 386 10.67 -11.33 -23.36
C ASP A 386 9.73 -10.11 -23.27
N LEU A 387 9.82 -9.31 -22.20
CA LEU A 387 9.07 -8.06 -22.04
C LEU A 387 9.43 -7.03 -23.12
N VAL A 388 10.73 -6.83 -23.40
CA VAL A 388 11.17 -5.87 -24.44
C VAL A 388 10.79 -6.35 -25.84
N VAL A 389 10.87 -7.66 -26.10
CA VAL A 389 10.42 -8.22 -27.38
C VAL A 389 8.90 -8.08 -27.55
N ASP A 390 8.12 -8.36 -26.49
CA ASP A 390 6.67 -8.16 -26.48
C ASP A 390 6.30 -6.70 -26.70
N SER A 391 7.00 -5.76 -26.06
CA SER A 391 6.73 -4.33 -26.22
C SER A 391 7.00 -3.84 -27.64
N LYS A 392 8.07 -4.33 -28.28
CA LYS A 392 8.35 -4.05 -29.70
C LYS A 392 7.27 -4.64 -30.62
N ALA A 393 6.88 -5.89 -30.40
CA ALA A 393 5.87 -6.56 -31.22
C ALA A 393 4.49 -5.89 -31.14
N ARG A 394 4.17 -5.26 -30.00
CA ARG A 394 2.92 -4.54 -29.76
C ARG A 394 2.96 -3.05 -30.14
N GLY A 395 4.08 -2.54 -30.63
CA GLY A 395 4.24 -1.12 -30.97
C GLY A 395 4.22 -0.19 -29.74
N CYS A 396 4.60 -0.69 -28.56
CA CYS A 396 4.66 0.10 -27.33
C CYS A 396 6.10 0.20 -26.78
N TYR A 397 7.07 0.24 -27.69
CA TYR A 397 8.49 0.46 -27.42
C TYR A 397 8.88 1.81 -28.01
N TYR A 398 9.50 2.66 -27.21
CA TYR A 398 9.83 4.04 -27.57
C TYR A 398 11.26 4.37 -27.15
N ASP A 399 11.92 5.25 -27.89
CA ASP A 399 13.18 5.87 -27.48
C ASP A 399 12.87 7.09 -26.61
N ALA A 400 13.47 7.20 -25.42
CA ALA A 400 13.28 8.36 -24.55
C ALA A 400 13.64 9.68 -25.25
N CYS A 401 14.64 9.68 -26.13
CA CYS A 401 15.07 10.87 -26.86
C CYS A 401 14.07 11.32 -27.94
N SER A 402 13.00 10.57 -28.19
CA SER A 402 11.92 11.02 -29.09
C SER A 402 10.97 12.04 -28.44
N ASP A 403 10.99 12.19 -27.11
CA ASP A 403 10.30 13.27 -26.39
C ASP A 403 11.29 14.37 -26.05
N SER A 404 11.00 15.61 -26.44
CA SER A 404 11.91 16.74 -26.27
C SER A 404 12.23 17.08 -24.81
N ASN A 405 11.30 16.82 -23.87
CA ASN A 405 11.55 17.08 -22.45
C ASN A 405 12.48 16.02 -21.87
N LEU A 406 12.23 14.75 -22.22
CA LEU A 406 13.09 13.64 -21.81
C LEU A 406 14.49 13.74 -22.43
N GLU A 407 14.60 14.06 -23.72
CA GLU A 407 15.88 14.28 -24.40
C GLU A 407 16.72 15.33 -23.66
N LYS A 408 16.12 16.49 -23.35
CA LYS A 408 16.78 17.56 -22.61
C LYS A 408 17.20 17.11 -21.21
N ALA A 409 16.30 16.48 -20.45
CA ALA A 409 16.61 16.03 -19.09
C ALA A 409 17.74 14.97 -19.06
N ILE A 410 17.79 14.10 -20.06
CA ILE A 410 18.82 13.08 -20.25
C ILE A 410 20.17 13.71 -20.63
N ALA A 411 20.16 14.72 -21.52
CA ALA A 411 21.35 15.46 -21.91
C ALA A 411 21.96 16.22 -20.72
N ASP A 412 21.14 16.99 -19.98
CA ASP A 412 21.57 17.75 -18.80
C ASP A 412 22.23 16.84 -17.74
N ALA A 413 21.66 15.64 -17.50
CA ALA A 413 22.22 14.68 -16.57
C ALA A 413 23.55 14.07 -17.04
N SER A 414 23.73 13.93 -18.36
CA SER A 414 24.97 13.42 -18.95
C SER A 414 26.10 14.44 -18.87
N ASP A 415 25.79 15.73 -19.03
CA ASP A 415 26.75 16.84 -18.90
C ASP A 415 27.19 17.07 -17.45
N ASP A 416 26.26 16.99 -16.50
CA ASP A 416 26.57 17.00 -15.06
C ASP A 416 27.54 15.88 -14.67
N LEU A 417 27.34 14.69 -15.25
CA LEU A 417 28.20 13.53 -15.04
C LEU A 417 29.60 13.78 -15.63
N ALA A 418 29.68 14.25 -16.88
CA ALA A 418 30.94 14.57 -17.54
C ALA A 418 31.74 15.63 -16.76
N THR A 419 31.05 16.64 -16.22
CA THR A 419 31.66 17.71 -15.42
C THR A 419 32.20 17.18 -14.09
N LYS A 420 31.48 16.29 -13.39
CA LYS A 420 31.96 15.62 -12.16
C LYS A 420 33.17 14.72 -12.40
N PHE A 421 33.20 13.99 -13.53
CA PHE A 421 34.37 13.19 -13.88
C PHE A 421 35.59 14.07 -14.23
N SER A 422 35.36 15.20 -14.89
CA SER A 422 36.41 16.17 -15.22
C SER A 422 37.03 16.78 -13.95
N SER A 423 36.20 17.13 -12.96
CA SER A 423 36.68 17.67 -11.68
C SER A 423 37.39 16.63 -10.81
N MET A 424 36.95 15.37 -10.80
CA MET A 424 37.65 14.28 -10.11
C MET A 424 39.02 13.96 -10.72
N ARG A 425 39.15 13.96 -12.06
CA ARG A 425 40.45 13.79 -12.73
C ARG A 425 41.42 14.95 -12.44
N LEU A 426 40.89 16.16 -12.25
CA LEU A 426 41.69 17.33 -11.87
C LEU A 426 42.14 17.28 -10.39
N SER A 427 41.40 16.62 -9.49
CA SER A 427 41.85 16.42 -8.10
C SER A 427 42.91 15.33 -7.97
N ASP A 428 42.84 14.25 -8.75
CA ASP A 428 43.89 13.21 -8.76
C ASP A 428 45.21 13.73 -9.37
N ASN A 429 45.15 14.61 -10.38
CA ASN A 429 46.34 15.24 -10.95
C ASN A 429 47.00 16.29 -10.03
N ARG A 430 46.34 16.76 -8.96
CA ARG A 430 46.97 17.65 -7.96
C ARG A 430 47.76 16.91 -6.88
N LEU A 431 47.66 15.58 -6.81
CA LEU A 431 48.44 14.73 -5.90
C LEU A 431 49.70 14.14 -6.57
N GLY A 432 49.94 14.44 -7.84
CA GLY A 432 51.03 13.90 -8.65
C GLY A 432 52.06 14.92 -9.13
N SER A 433 52.40 15.95 -8.34
CA SER A 433 53.55 16.80 -8.65
C SER A 433 54.08 17.57 -7.43
N SER A 434 54.87 16.93 -6.59
CA SER A 434 55.96 17.59 -5.87
C SER A 434 57.06 16.60 -5.52
N SER A 435 58.26 16.96 -5.95
CA SER A 435 59.46 16.17 -6.03
C SER A 435 60.19 16.06 -4.68
N SER A 436 60.85 14.91 -4.48
CA SER A 436 62.21 14.77 -3.93
C SER A 436 62.62 15.61 -2.72
N ASN A 437 62.78 14.97 -1.55
CA ASN A 437 63.99 15.13 -0.75
C ASN A 437 64.22 13.97 0.23
N THR A 438 65.39 13.34 0.05
CA THR A 438 66.29 12.66 1.00
C THR A 438 65.87 12.60 2.48
N TYR A 439 65.86 11.40 3.09
CA TYR A 439 66.67 11.08 4.28
C TYR A 439 66.83 9.56 4.49
N ARG A 440 68.06 9.20 4.82
CA ARG A 440 68.62 7.85 5.09
C ARG A 440 68.21 7.29 6.47
N ASN A 441 68.11 5.95 6.53
CA ASN A 441 68.42 5.03 7.64
C ASN A 441 67.87 5.30 9.06
N ARG A 442 67.13 4.32 9.61
CA ARG A 442 67.66 3.34 10.61
C ARG A 442 66.62 2.29 10.98
N ASN A 443 67.11 1.04 11.10
CA ASN A 443 66.50 -0.11 11.77
C ASN A 443 65.85 0.26 13.11
N PHE A 444 64.77 -0.42 13.52
CA PHE A 444 64.68 -1.10 14.82
C PHE A 444 63.48 -2.07 14.90
N PHE A 445 63.67 -3.14 15.67
CA PHE A 445 62.88 -4.35 15.85
C PHE A 445 61.52 -4.19 16.60
N ARG A 446 60.70 -5.26 16.45
CA ARG A 446 59.95 -6.02 17.49
C ARG A 446 58.43 -5.79 17.69
N ARG A 447 57.70 -6.89 17.45
CA ARG A 447 56.65 -7.56 18.27
C ARG A 447 55.81 -6.68 19.21
N THR A 448 54.50 -6.63 18.97
CA THR A 448 53.48 -7.53 19.57
C THR A 448 52.22 -7.49 18.75
#